data_AF-A0A8C0D6C1-F1
#
_entry.id   AF-A0A8C0D6C1-F1
#
_cell.length_a   1.000
_cell.length_b   1.000
_cell.length_c   1.000
_cell.angle_alpha   90.00
_cell.angle_beta   90.00
_cell.angle_gamma   90.00
#
_symmetry.space_group_name_H-M   'P 1'
#
loop_
_entity.id
_entity.type
_entity.pdbx_description
1 polymer ?
#
loop_
_entity_poly.entity_id
_entity_poly.type
_entity_poly.pdbx_seq_one_letter_code
_entity_poly.pdbx_strand_id
1 'polypeptide(L)' 'MRLCLSGLLFLLVISSSSGNGLFGNDGVEVRTCTALGGRCFFGCRVGWKWVAYCHSVLSCCLKLKRHTPPQVYDSWVH' A
#
# COMPACT_ATOMS: atom_id res chain seq x y z
N MET A 1 16.55 -33.31 2.15
CA MET A 1 15.35 -32.63 1.61
C MET A 1 14.76 -31.61 2.61
N ARG A 2 15.57 -30.75 3.22
CA ARG A 2 15.11 -29.73 4.20
C ARG A 2 15.40 -28.29 3.74
N LEU A 3 16.42 -28.12 2.89
CA LEU A 3 16.84 -26.83 2.33
C LEU A 3 15.89 -26.29 1.25
N CYS A 4 15.20 -27.17 0.51
CA CYS A 4 14.26 -26.75 -0.53
C CYS A 4 13.02 -26.04 0.03
N LEU A 5 12.56 -26.42 1.23
CA LEU A 5 11.37 -25.82 1.83
C LEU A 5 11.64 -24.37 2.29
N SER A 6 12.83 -24.11 2.86
CA SER A 6 13.21 -22.75 3.25
C SER A 6 13.37 -21.84 2.03
N GLY A 7 14.05 -22.30 0.97
CA GLY A 7 14.17 -21.53 -0.28
C GLY A 7 12.81 -21.26 -0.94
N LEU A 8 11.91 -22.26 -0.95
CA LEU A 8 10.56 -22.10 -1.47
C LEU A 8 9.75 -21.08 -0.66
N LEU A 9 9.85 -21.09 0.68
CA LEU A 9 9.19 -20.11 1.54
C LEU A 9 9.70 -18.69 1.30
N PHE A 10 11.00 -18.50 1.11
CA PHE A 10 11.55 -17.19 0.74
C PHE A 10 11.02 -16.72 -0.62
N LEU A 11 10.99 -17.59 -1.62
CA LEU A 11 10.42 -17.27 -2.95
C LEU A 11 8.93 -16.93 -2.85
N LEU A 12 8.16 -17.63 -2.02
CA LEU A 12 6.74 -17.35 -1.76
C LEU A 12 6.52 -16.00 -1.07
N VAL A 13 7.37 -15.61 -0.12
CA VAL A 13 7.27 -14.30 0.55
C VAL A 13 7.59 -13.16 -0.44
N ILE A 14 8.62 -13.32 -1.27
CA ILE A 14 9.01 -12.32 -2.27
C ILE A 14 7.94 -12.22 -3.38
N SER A 15 7.38 -13.35 -3.82
CA SER A 15 6.31 -13.35 -4.85
C SER A 15 4.95 -12.93 -4.31
N SER A 16 4.66 -13.11 -3.02
CA SER A 16 3.44 -12.58 -2.37
C SER A 16 3.52 -11.06 -2.17
N SER A 17 4.72 -10.49 -2.18
CA SER A 17 4.92 -9.03 -2.26
C SER A 17 4.76 -8.47 -3.69
N SER A 18 4.24 -9.28 -4.62
CA SER A 18 3.71 -8.83 -5.92
C SER A 18 2.70 -7.70 -5.70
N GLY A 19 3.20 -6.46 -5.76
CA GLY A 19 2.77 -5.41 -6.68
C GLY A 19 1.39 -4.78 -6.45
N ASN A 20 0.40 -5.52 -5.98
CA ASN A 20 -0.96 -5.02 -5.77
C ASN A 20 -1.08 -4.11 -4.55
N GLY A 21 -0.03 -3.94 -3.73
CA GLY A 21 -0.03 -2.90 -2.70
C GLY A 21 0.04 -1.48 -3.29
N LEU A 22 0.73 -1.32 -4.42
CA LEU A 22 1.11 -0.01 -4.97
C LEU A 22 0.18 0.45 -6.11
N PHE A 23 -0.26 -0.46 -6.97
CA PHE A 23 -1.13 -0.16 -8.13
C PHE A 23 -2.37 -1.07 -8.08
N GLY A 24 -3.56 -0.53 -8.37
CA GLY A 24 -4.81 -1.31 -8.52
C GLY A 24 -5.58 -1.74 -7.25
N ASN A 25 -5.03 -1.65 -6.04
CA ASN A 25 -5.77 -1.93 -4.80
C ASN A 25 -6.41 -0.66 -4.21
N ASP A 26 -7.68 -0.67 -3.81
CA ASP A 26 -8.32 0.50 -3.19
C ASP A 26 -7.96 0.71 -1.71
N GLY A 27 -7.06 -0.12 -1.17
CA GLY A 27 -6.59 -0.05 0.20
C GLY A 27 -7.60 -0.66 1.18
N VAL A 28 -7.16 -0.86 2.42
CA VAL A 28 -7.98 -1.46 3.47
C VAL A 28 -8.80 -0.39 4.17
N GLU A 29 -10.09 -0.65 4.38
CA GLU A 29 -10.96 0.20 5.18
C GLU A 29 -10.79 -0.15 6.67
N VAL A 30 -10.34 0.84 7.44
CA VAL A 30 -10.24 0.73 8.91
C VAL A 30 -11.03 1.89 9.48
N ARG A 31 -12.02 1.59 10.32
CA ARG A 31 -13.04 2.55 10.79
C ARG A 31 -12.47 3.91 11.21
N THR A 32 -11.36 3.93 11.93
CA THR A 32 -10.70 5.16 12.40
C THR A 32 -10.07 5.97 11.26
N CYS A 33 -9.42 5.31 10.30
CA CYS A 33 -8.84 5.96 9.11
C CYS A 33 -9.93 6.40 8.12
N THR A 34 -10.95 5.57 7.91
CA THR A 34 -12.09 5.86 7.03
C THR A 34 -12.89 7.06 7.53
N ALA A 35 -13.03 7.24 8.85
CA ALA A 35 -13.68 8.42 9.44
C ALA A 35 -12.97 9.74 9.09
N LEU A 36 -11.69 9.70 8.73
CA LEU A 36 -10.90 10.86 8.26
C LEU A 36 -10.98 11.03 6.73
N GLY A 37 -11.72 10.18 6.03
CA GLY A 37 -11.72 10.09 4.56
C GLY A 37 -10.48 9.41 3.99
N GLY A 38 -9.79 8.62 4.81
CA GLY A 38 -8.57 7.90 4.45
C GLY A 38 -8.77 6.43 4.14
N ARG A 39 -7.70 5.81 3.65
CA ARG A 39 -7.56 4.38 3.41
C ARG A 39 -6.22 3.90 3.97
N CYS A 40 -6.14 2.64 4.39
CA CYS A 40 -4.92 2.06 4.91
C CYS A 40 -4.14 1.30 3.82
N PHE A 41 -2.84 1.58 3.71
CA PHE A 41 -1.95 0.95 2.73
C PHE A 41 -0.64 0.51 3.38
N PHE A 42 0.11 -0.39 2.75
CA PHE A 42 1.47 -0.74 3.16
C PHE A 42 2.45 0.36 2.70
N GLY A 43 2.41 1.50 3.40
CA GLY A 43 3.03 2.77 2.97
C GLY A 43 2.10 3.60 2.08
N CYS A 44 2.20 4.92 2.15
CA CYS A 44 1.36 5.80 1.34
C CYS A 44 1.85 5.90 -0.10
N ARG A 45 0.90 5.86 -1.04
CA ARG A 45 1.17 6.04 -2.46
C ARG A 45 1.44 7.50 -2.80
N VAL A 46 2.08 7.72 -3.93
CA VAL A 46 2.24 9.06 -4.51
C VAL A 46 0.86 9.70 -4.69
N GLY A 47 0.71 10.98 -4.33
CA GLY A 47 -0.59 11.65 -4.30
C GLY A 47 -1.42 11.43 -3.03
N TRP A 48 -0.89 10.70 -2.06
CA TRP A 48 -1.53 10.50 -0.75
C TRP A 48 -0.60 10.96 0.38
N LYS A 49 -1.19 11.54 1.43
CA LYS A 49 -0.49 12.03 2.62
C LYS A 49 -0.66 11.05 3.78
N TRP A 50 0.45 10.68 4.42
CA TRP A 50 0.46 9.91 5.66
C TRP A 50 -0.08 10.72 6.84
N VAL A 51 -0.92 10.09 7.68
CA VAL A 51 -1.47 10.75 8.88
C VAL A 51 -1.35 9.94 10.18
N ALA A 52 -1.40 8.61 10.11
CA ALA A 52 -1.34 7.74 11.28
C ALA A 52 -1.02 6.30 10.87
N TYR A 53 -0.76 5.43 11.85
CA TYR A 53 -0.72 3.98 11.63
C TYR A 53 -2.12 3.36 11.70
N CYS A 54 -2.36 2.35 10.85
CA CYS A 54 -3.46 1.39 11.03
C CYS A 54 -2.87 0.06 11.50
N HIS A 55 -3.31 -0.44 12.66
CA HIS A 55 -2.89 -1.73 13.23
C HIS A 55 -1.37 -2.01 13.12
N SER A 56 -0.56 -0.99 13.46
CA SER A 56 0.92 -1.01 13.59
C SER A 56 1.75 -1.16 12.30
N VAL A 57 1.27 -1.85 11.27
CA VAL A 57 2.08 -2.13 10.06
C VAL A 57 1.60 -1.33 8.84
N LEU A 58 0.32 -0.99 8.79
CA LEU A 58 -0.26 -0.20 7.70
C LEU A 58 -0.23 1.28 8.03
N SER A 59 -0.25 2.10 6.98
CA SER A 59 -0.30 3.55 7.02
C SER A 59 -1.68 4.04 6.62
N CYS A 60 -2.30 4.87 7.48
CA CYS A 60 -3.47 5.64 7.10
C CYS A 60 -3.05 6.79 6.20
N CYS A 61 -3.62 6.83 5.00
CA CYS A 61 -3.28 7.79 3.97
C CYS A 61 -4.53 8.55 3.52
N LEU A 62 -4.39 9.87 3.35
CA LEU A 62 -5.43 10.74 2.80
C LEU A 62 -5.08 11.18 1.38
N LYS A 63 -6.02 11.12 0.44
CA LYS A 63 -5.80 11.56 -0.94
C LYS A 63 -5.60 13.08 -0.97
N LEU A 64 -4.50 13.54 -1.59
CA LEU A 64 -4.25 14.97 -1.78
C LEU A 64 -5.26 15.53 -2.78
N LYS A 65 -5.91 16.65 -2.41
CA LYS A 65 -6.89 17.35 -3.27
C LYS A 65 -6.28 18.53 -4.04
N ARG A 66 -5.10 19.00 -3.64
CA ARG A 66 -4.38 20.13 -4.24
C ARG A 66 -2.89 19.82 -4.24
N HIS A 67 -2.17 20.42 -5.19
CA HIS A 67 -0.71 20.25 -5.33
C HIS A 67 -0.29 18.78 -5.44
N THR A 68 -1.10 17.96 -6.11
CA THR A 68 -0.74 16.57 -6.39
C THR A 68 0.49 16.54 -7.28
N PRO A 69 1.49 15.72 -6.93
CA PRO A 69 2.69 15.59 -7.75
C PRO A 69 2.34 15.01 -9.14
N PRO A 70 3.01 15.45 -10.23
CA PRO A 70 2.67 15.03 -11.59
C PRO A 70 2.72 13.50 -11.80
N GLN A 71 3.56 12.80 -11.02
CA GLN A 71 3.72 11.34 -11.03
C GLN A 71 2.42 10.58 -10.69
N VAL A 72 1.41 11.24 -10.12
CA VAL A 72 0.07 10.65 -9.91
C VAL A 72 -0.61 10.32 -11.24
N TYR A 73 -0.34 11.08 -12.30
CA TYR A 73 -0.97 10.86 -13.61
C TYR A 73 -0.24 9.79 -14.42
N ASP A 74 1.09 9.70 -14.29
CA ASP A 74 1.90 8.66 -14.95
C ASP A 74 1.65 7.25 -14.36
N SER A 75 1.26 7.17 -13.08
CA SER A 75 1.01 5.89 -12.40
C SER A 75 -0.17 5.06 -12.92
N TRP A 76 -0.98 5.57 -13.87
CA TRP A 76 -2.16 4.87 -14.41
C TRP A 76 -2.08 4.62 -15.94
N VAL A 77 -0.93 4.87 -16.58
CA VAL A 77 -0.75 4.77 -18.03
C VAL A 77 -0.14 3.42 -18.47
N HIS A 78 0.03 2.47 -17.56
CA HIS A 78 0.52 1.11 -17.85
C HIS A 78 -0.42 0.03 -17.33
#